data_AF-A0A0M4LQP0-F1
#
_entry.id   AF-A0A0M4LQP0-F1
#
_cell.length_a   1.000
_cell.length_b   1.000
_cell.length_c   1.000
_cell.angle_alpha   90.00
_cell.angle_beta   90.00
_cell.angle_gamma   90.00
#
_symmetry.space_group_name_H-M   'P 1'
#
loop_
_entity.id
_entity.type
_entity.pdbx_description
1 polymer ?
#
loop_
_entity_poly.entity_id
_entity_poly.type
_entity_poly.pdbx_seq_one_letter_code
_entity_poly.pdbx_strand_id
1 'polypeptide(L)'
;NRMHVSTMYEHCIRMRHLAQEFVLLQITQEEFLCMKALLLFSIIPVEGLKSQKYFDELRLTYINELDRLINYRMATNCSQRFYQLTRLLDSLQMMVKKLHQFTFDLFVQAQSL
;
A
#
# COMPACT_ATOMS: atom_id res chain seq x y z
N ASN A 1 -22.40 7.10 16.04
CA ASN A 1 -22.23 7.15 17.52
C ASN A 1 -21.27 6.10 18.08
N ARG A 2 -21.35 4.79 17.76
CA ARG A 2 -20.38 3.79 18.30
C ARG A 2 -18.94 3.94 17.79
N MET A 3 -18.74 4.27 16.50
CA MET A 3 -17.39 4.39 15.93
C MET A 3 -16.58 5.57 16.50
N HIS A 4 -17.22 6.65 16.97
CA HIS A 4 -16.50 7.78 17.58
C HIS A 4 -15.99 7.49 18.99
N VAL A 5 -16.51 6.44 19.65
CA VAL A 5 -16.02 5.98 20.96
C VAL A 5 -14.70 5.23 20.81
N SER A 6 -14.45 4.64 19.63
CA SER A 6 -13.17 4.01 19.27
C SER A 6 -12.32 4.95 18.40
N THR A 7 -11.01 4.96 18.56
CA THR A 7 -10.09 5.64 17.62
C THR A 7 -10.17 5.07 16.17
N MET A 8 -10.91 3.97 15.98
CA MET A 8 -11.22 3.33 14.69
C MET A 8 -11.83 4.28 13.65
N TYR A 9 -12.66 5.25 14.04
CA TYR A 9 -13.33 6.15 13.10
C TYR A 9 -12.33 6.91 12.20
N GLU A 10 -11.23 7.39 12.77
CA GLU A 10 -10.18 8.09 12.04
C GLU A 10 -9.46 7.16 11.05
N HIS A 11 -9.27 5.89 11.41
CA HIS A 11 -8.73 4.87 10.51
C HIS A 11 -9.69 4.58 9.34
N CYS A 12 -11.00 4.50 9.60
CA CYS A 12 -12.02 4.31 8.57
C CYS A 12 -12.06 5.50 7.59
N ILE A 13 -11.95 6.74 8.07
CA ILE A 13 -11.88 7.92 7.19
C ILE A 13 -10.69 7.82 6.25
N ARG A 14 -9.49 7.47 6.76
CA ARG A 14 -8.28 7.36 5.94
C ARG A 14 -8.40 6.26 4.88
N MET A 15 -8.94 5.10 5.25
CA MET A 15 -9.20 4.01 4.30
C MET A 15 -10.23 4.41 3.24
N ARG A 16 -11.24 5.20 3.61
CA ARG A 16 -12.20 5.76 2.64
C ARG A 16 -11.52 6.73 1.67
N HIS A 17 -10.64 7.61 2.15
CA HIS A 17 -9.88 8.52 1.28
C HIS A 17 -8.98 7.75 0.31
N LEU A 18 -8.31 6.69 0.76
CA LEU A 18 -7.55 5.81 -0.14
C LEU A 18 -8.43 5.21 -1.25
N ALA A 19 -9.62 4.72 -0.90
CA ALA A 19 -10.56 4.18 -1.89
C ALA A 19 -11.03 5.26 -2.89
N GLN A 20 -11.18 6.51 -2.45
CA GLN A 20 -11.51 7.63 -3.33
C GLN A 20 -10.35 7.95 -4.28
N GLU A 21 -9.10 7.90 -3.81
CA GLU A 21 -7.91 8.07 -4.68
C GLU A 21 -7.85 7.01 -5.78
N PHE A 22 -8.27 5.77 -5.50
CA PHE A 22 -8.32 4.71 -6.52
C PHE A 22 -9.28 5.06 -7.66
N VAL A 23 -10.44 5.61 -7.31
CA VAL A 23 -11.44 6.07 -8.27
C VAL A 23 -10.93 7.28 -9.05
N LEU A 24 -10.33 8.26 -8.36
CA LEU A 24 -9.81 9.48 -8.97
C LEU A 24 -8.70 9.20 -9.99
N LEU A 25 -7.76 8.32 -9.64
CA LEU A 25 -6.64 7.94 -10.50
C LEU A 25 -7.03 6.93 -11.60
N GLN A 26 -8.27 6.43 -11.56
CA GLN A 26 -8.78 5.38 -12.43
C GLN A 26 -7.79 4.20 -12.48
N ILE A 27 -7.45 3.68 -11.29
CA ILE A 27 -6.54 2.54 -11.18
C ILE A 27 -7.20 1.32 -11.80
N THR A 28 -6.52 0.67 -12.74
CA THR A 28 -7.07 -0.53 -13.37
C THR A 28 -6.84 -1.77 -12.51
N GLN A 29 -7.51 -2.86 -12.86
CA GLN A 29 -7.31 -4.13 -12.18
C GLN A 29 -5.85 -4.62 -12.26
N GLU A 30 -5.20 -4.49 -13.42
CA GLU A 30 -3.80 -4.94 -13.59
C GLU A 30 -2.82 -4.08 -12.76
N GLU A 31 -3.01 -2.76 -12.75
CA GLU A 31 -2.22 -1.85 -11.91
C GLU A 31 -2.42 -2.19 -10.42
N PHE A 32 -3.68 -2.36 -10.00
CA PHE A 32 -4.01 -2.73 -8.63
C PHE A 32 -3.35 -4.04 -8.20
N LEU A 33 -3.40 -5.08 -9.04
CA LEU A 33 -2.78 -6.37 -8.75
C LEU A 33 -1.26 -6.27 -8.65
N CYS A 34 -0.62 -5.51 -9.53
CA CYS A 34 0.82 -5.28 -9.50
C CYS A 34 1.23 -4.46 -8.25
N MET A 35 0.50 -3.38 -7.95
CA MET A 35 0.66 -2.58 -6.74
C MET A 35 0.49 -3.41 -5.46
N LYS A 36 -0.46 -4.34 -5.43
CA LYS A 36 -0.65 -5.27 -4.30
C LYS A 36 0.57 -6.15 -4.06
N ALA A 37 1.24 -6.63 -5.11
CA ALA A 37 2.48 -7.37 -4.99
C ALA A 37 3.63 -6.47 -4.49
N LEU A 38 3.76 -5.26 -5.03
CA LEU A 38 4.75 -4.28 -4.56
C LEU A 38 4.58 -3.91 -3.09
N LEU A 39 3.33 -3.82 -2.61
CA LEU A 39 3.01 -3.60 -1.21
C LEU A 39 3.50 -4.77 -0.34
N LEU A 40 3.27 -6.02 -0.76
CA LEU A 40 3.79 -7.21 -0.07
C LEU A 40 5.32 -7.16 0.06
N PHE A 41 6.02 -6.69 -0.98
CA PHE A 41 7.47 -6.56 -0.97
C PHE A 41 8.00 -5.27 -0.31
N SER A 42 7.14 -4.47 0.32
CA SER A 42 7.52 -3.17 0.90
C SER A 42 7.90 -3.21 2.38
N ILE A 43 7.67 -4.33 3.06
CA ILE A 43 7.96 -4.51 4.48
C ILE A 43 8.98 -5.65 4.60
N ILE A 44 10.20 -5.32 5.02
CA ILE A 44 11.28 -6.30 5.28
C ILE A 44 11.86 -6.09 6.68
N PRO A 45 12.49 -7.12 7.27
CA PRO A 45 13.24 -6.97 8.52
C PRO A 45 14.37 -5.95 8.37
N VAL A 46 14.76 -5.29 9.46
CA VAL A 46 15.83 -4.28 9.46
C VAL A 46 17.18 -4.91 9.13
N GLU A 47 17.40 -6.13 9.59
CA GLU A 47 18.54 -7.00 9.31
C GLU A 47 18.55 -7.56 7.87
N GLY A 48 17.49 -7.33 7.09
CA GLY A 48 17.31 -7.86 5.74
C GLY A 48 16.83 -9.32 5.71
N LEU A 49 16.72 -9.86 4.50
CA LEU A 49 16.27 -11.22 4.25
C LEU A 49 17.45 -12.16 3.97
N LYS A 50 17.31 -13.45 4.32
CA LYS A 50 18.31 -14.49 4.02
C LYS A 50 18.70 -14.53 2.53
N SER A 51 17.75 -14.24 1.65
CA SER A 51 17.90 -14.26 0.19
C SER A 51 17.62 -12.88 -0.41
N GLN A 52 18.23 -11.83 0.17
CA GLN A 52 17.98 -10.43 -0.20
C GLN A 52 18.08 -10.17 -1.71
N LYS A 53 19.13 -10.67 -2.37
CA LYS A 53 19.32 -10.50 -3.82
C LYS A 53 18.11 -11.00 -4.63
N TYR A 54 17.61 -12.20 -4.33
CA TYR A 54 16.45 -12.77 -5.02
C TYR A 54 15.17 -11.97 -4.72
N PHE A 55 15.02 -11.46 -3.50
CA PHE A 55 13.91 -10.58 -3.16
C PHE A 55 13.95 -9.27 -3.93
N ASP A 56 15.13 -8.66 -4.06
CA ASP A 56 15.31 -7.40 -4.80
C ASP A 56 15.05 -7.60 -6.30
N GLU A 57 15.51 -8.70 -6.89
CA GLU A 57 15.21 -9.09 -8.28
C GLU A 57 13.71 -9.31 -8.50
N LEU A 58 13.04 -10.00 -7.56
CA LEU A 58 11.60 -10.20 -7.62
C LEU A 58 10.84 -8.87 -7.51
N ARG A 59 11.22 -8.00 -6.57
CA ARG A 59 10.64 -6.66 -6.41
C ARG A 59 10.83 -5.83 -7.69
N LEU A 60 12.03 -5.86 -8.28
CA LEU A 60 12.35 -5.15 -9.52
C LEU A 60 11.48 -5.64 -10.69
N THR A 61 11.20 -6.95 -10.75
CA THR A 61 10.31 -7.52 -11.77
C THR A 61 8.91 -6.90 -11.72
N TYR A 62 8.35 -6.72 -10.52
CA TYR A 62 7.04 -6.06 -10.37
C TYR A 62 7.09 -4.54 -10.60
N ILE A 63 8.21 -3.87 -10.29
CA ILE A 63 8.40 -2.46 -10.63
C ILE A 63 8.37 -2.27 -12.16
N ASN A 64 9.10 -3.12 -12.88
CA ASN A 64 9.13 -3.11 -14.34
C ASN A 64 7.78 -3.50 -14.95
N GLU A 65 7.05 -4.43 -14.33
CA GLU A 65 5.71 -4.80 -14.78
C GLU A 65 4.72 -3.64 -14.61
N LEU A 66 4.80 -2.87 -13.51
CA LEU A 66 3.99 -1.67 -13.35
C LEU A 66 4.29 -0.63 -14.42
N ASP A 67 5.58 -0.39 -14.71
CA ASP A 67 5.99 0.51 -15.80
C ASP A 67 5.48 0.02 -17.16
N ARG A 68 5.59 -1.28 -17.45
CA ARG A 68 5.07 -1.90 -18.68
C ARG A 68 3.55 -1.70 -18.83
N LEU A 69 2.78 -1.89 -17.76
CA LEU A 69 1.32 -1.71 -17.74
C LEU A 69 0.93 -0.25 -18.03
N ILE A 70 1.67 0.72 -17.48
CA ILE A 70 1.45 2.15 -17.73
C ILE A 70 1.74 2.50 -19.19
N ASN A 71 2.91 2.10 -19.70
CA ASN A 71 3.31 2.39 -21.08
C ASN A 71 2.44 1.67 -22.12
N TYR A 72 1.85 0.52 -21.78
CA TYR A 72 0.91 -0.16 -22.66
C TYR A 72 -0.40 0.63 -22.85
N ARG A 73 -0.85 1.35 -21.82
CA ARG A 73 -2.11 2.11 -21.86
C ARG A 73 -1.96 3.56 -22.28
N MET A 74 -0.82 4.18 -22.02
CA MET A 74 -0.63 5.61 -22.19
C MET A 74 0.49 5.91 -23.18
N ALA A 75 0.21 6.81 -24.12
CA ALA A 75 1.23 7.30 -25.05
C ALA A 75 2.03 8.50 -24.47
N THR A 76 1.47 9.21 -23.50
CA THR A 76 2.06 10.40 -22.87
C THR A 76 1.79 10.40 -21.37
N ASN A 77 2.59 11.13 -20.58
CA ASN A 77 2.47 11.27 -19.12
C ASN A 77 2.73 9.97 -18.32
N CYS A 78 3.40 8.97 -18.92
CA CYS A 78 3.73 7.70 -18.24
C CYS A 78 4.48 7.91 -16.93
N SER A 79 5.51 8.78 -16.91
CA SER A 79 6.28 9.08 -15.70
C SER A 79 5.44 9.74 -14.61
N GLN A 80 4.49 10.60 -14.98
CA GLN A 80 3.58 11.23 -14.03
C GLN A 80 2.63 10.20 -13.43
N ARG A 81 2.07 9.29 -14.25
CA ARG A 81 1.23 8.20 -13.74
C ARG A 81 2.03 7.27 -12.83
N PHE A 82 3.25 6.90 -13.23
CA PHE A 82 4.12 6.06 -12.42
C PHE A 82 4.36 6.69 -11.04
N TYR A 83 4.68 7.98 -11.00
CA TYR A 83 4.83 8.74 -9.76
C TYR A 83 3.54 8.79 -8.93
N GLN A 84 2.36 8.98 -9.56
CA GLN A 84 1.08 8.97 -8.84
C GLN A 84 0.82 7.63 -8.15
N LEU A 85 1.08 6.51 -8.85
CA LEU A 85 0.86 5.16 -8.31
C LEU A 85 1.87 4.82 -7.21
N THR A 86 3.15 5.17 -7.37
CA THR A 86 4.16 4.94 -6.31
C THR A 86 3.94 5.81 -5.09
N ARG A 87 3.56 7.08 -5.26
CA ARG A 87 3.17 7.96 -4.15
C ARG A 87 1.98 7.41 -3.37
N LEU A 88 1.02 6.77 -4.06
CA LEU A 88 -0.11 6.12 -3.40
C LEU A 88 0.33 4.92 -2.55
N LEU A 89 1.25 4.10 -3.05
CA LEU A 89 1.86 3.00 -2.29
C LEU A 89 2.60 3.50 -1.04
N ASP A 90 3.37 4.59 -1.15
CA ASP A 90 4.08 5.18 -0.02
C ASP A 90 3.10 5.69 1.06
N SER A 91 1.99 6.32 0.64
CA SER A 91 0.95 6.77 1.57
C SER A 91 0.31 5.61 2.34
N LEU A 92 0.20 4.43 1.70
CA LEU A 92 -0.39 3.24 2.28
C LEU A 92 0.46 2.69 3.43
N GLN A 93 1.79 2.79 3.35
CA GLN A 93 2.68 2.33 4.43
C GLN A 93 2.37 3.01 5.76
N MET A 94 2.11 4.32 5.76
CA MET A 94 1.76 5.06 6.97
C MET A 94 0.39 4.67 7.53
N MET A 95 -0.58 4.38 6.66
CA MET A 95 -1.90 3.89 7.08
C MET A 95 -1.80 2.50 7.70
N VAL A 96 -1.05 1.59 7.07
CA VAL A 96 -0.83 0.22 7.54
C VAL A 96 -0.13 0.22 8.90
N LYS A 97 0.90 1.05 9.11
CA LYS A 97 1.57 1.18 10.42
C LYS A 97 0.60 1.58 11.54
N LYS A 98 -0.24 2.59 11.28
CA LYS A 98 -1.22 3.06 12.28
C LYS A 98 -2.30 2.02 12.57
N LEU A 99 -2.77 1.29 11.55
CA LEU A 99 -3.72 0.18 11.71
C LEU A 99 -3.13 -0.99 12.51
N HIS A 100 -1.86 -1.33 12.25
CA HIS A 100 -1.15 -2.35 13.02
C HIS A 100 -1.02 -1.95 14.48
N GLN A 101 -0.61 -0.71 14.77
CA GLN A 101 -0.52 -0.21 16.15
C GLN A 101 -1.88 -0.29 16.86
N PHE A 102 -2.94 0.21 16.22
CA PHE A 102 -4.29 0.15 16.78
C PHE A 102 -4.73 -1.30 17.07
N THR A 103 -4.45 -2.23 16.16
CA THR A 103 -4.77 -3.65 16.34
C THR A 103 -3.97 -4.27 17.49
N PHE A 104 -2.70 -3.92 17.62
CA PHE A 104 -1.83 -4.39 18.70
C PHE A 104 -2.27 -3.85 20.07
N ASP A 105 -2.61 -2.56 20.14
CA ASP A 105 -3.11 -1.93 21.37
C ASP A 105 -4.39 -2.61 21.87
N LEU A 106 -5.33 -2.89 20.96
CA LEU A 106 -6.56 -3.63 21.28
C LEU A 106 -6.25 -5.05 21.77
N PHE A 107 -5.29 -5.73 21.15
CA PHE A 107 -4.89 -7.07 21.55
C PHE A 107 -4.32 -7.10 22.97
N VAL A 108 -3.41 -6.18 23.30
CA VAL A 108 -2.81 -6.06 24.64
C VAL A 108 -3.88 -5.71 25.69
N GLN A 109 -4.78 -4.76 25.38
CA GLN A 109 -5.88 -4.41 26.27
C GLN A 109 -6.80 -5.59 26.54
N ALA A 110 -7.14 -6.38 25.51
CA ALA A 110 -7.97 -7.57 25.66
C ALA A 110 -7.34 -8.66 26.55
N GLN A 111 -6.01 -8.75 26.61
CA GLN A 111 -5.31 -9.67 27.52
C GLN A 111 -5.25 -9.19 28.97
N SER A 112 -5.44 -7.89 29.20
CA SER A 112 -5.43 -7.29 30.55
C SER A 112 -6.79 -7.28 31.25
N LEU A 113 -7.84 -7.72 30.54
CA LEU A 113 -9.22 -7.89 31.03
C LEU A 113 -9.47 -9.33 31.48
#